data_AF-F9ZLC2-F1
#
_entry.id   AF-F9ZLC2-F1
#
_cell.length_a   1.000
_cell.length_b   1.000
_cell.length_c   1.000
_cell.angle_alpha   90.00
_cell.angle_beta   90.00
_cell.angle_gamma   90.00
#
_symmetry.space_group_name_H-M   'P 1'
#
loop_
_entity.id
_entity.type
_entity.pdbx_description
1 polymer ?
#
loop_
_entity_poly.entity_id
_entity_poly.type
_entity_poly.pdbx_seq_one_letter_code
_entity_poly.pdbx_strand_id
1 'polypeptide(L)'
;MRSVDWREAQNRLDSLLDMVQKEPVTVTRDGQVVAFLVSPEEFRLLEDFLAARSRRRENAAEFEALFDTNAGADSRKIRGDAPNGGE
;
A
#
# COMPACT_ATOMS: atom_id res chain seq x y z
N MET A 1 13.46 13.03 -12.03
CA MET A 1 13.87 12.26 -10.84
C MET A 1 15.35 12.00 -10.93
N ARG A 2 16.09 12.75 -10.11
CA ARG A 2 17.56 12.80 -10.15
C ARG A 2 18.15 11.93 -9.04
N SER A 3 19.37 11.44 -9.22
CA SER A 3 20.11 10.70 -8.18
C SER A 3 21.35 11.48 -7.74
N VAL A 4 21.64 11.47 -6.43
CA VAL A 4 22.78 12.15 -5.80
C VAL A 4 23.42 11.22 -4.77
N ASP A 5 24.76 11.19 -4.68
CA ASP A 5 25.45 10.44 -3.62
C ASP A 5 25.39 11.22 -2.29
N TRP A 6 25.29 10.50 -1.18
CA TRP A 6 25.15 11.06 0.16
C TRP A 6 26.32 11.98 0.53
N ARG A 7 27.54 11.72 0.04
CA ARG A 7 28.69 12.63 0.27
C ARG A 7 28.49 13.96 -0.45
N GLU A 8 27.91 13.95 -1.65
CA GLU A 8 27.60 15.18 -2.39
C GLU A 8 26.44 15.93 -1.73
N ALA A 9 25.40 15.21 -1.32
CA ALA A 9 24.23 15.76 -0.62
C ALA A 9 24.62 16.49 0.68
N GLN A 10 25.52 15.91 1.48
CA GLN A 10 25.99 16.51 2.74
C GLN A 10 26.71 17.84 2.53
N ASN A 11 27.52 17.95 1.48
CA ASN A 11 28.32 19.14 1.22
C ASN A 11 27.51 20.27 0.55
N ARG A 12 26.33 19.97 0.01
CA ARG A 12 25.52 20.90 -0.80
C ARG A 12 24.04 20.83 -0.43
N LEU A 13 23.74 20.80 0.86
CA LEU A 13 22.38 20.60 1.36
C LEU A 13 21.42 21.70 0.87
N ASP A 14 21.83 22.97 0.90
CA ASP A 14 20.96 24.07 0.45
C ASP A 14 20.56 23.92 -1.02
N SER A 15 21.53 23.62 -1.89
CA SER A 15 21.26 23.35 -3.30
C SER A 15 20.41 22.08 -3.48
N LEU A 16 20.57 21.07 -2.63
CA LEU A 16 19.73 19.88 -2.65
C LEU A 16 18.27 20.23 -2.35
N LEU A 17 18.02 21.08 -1.36
CA LEU A 17 16.66 21.53 -1.01
C LEU A 17 16.02 22.35 -2.15
N ASP A 18 16.79 23.22 -2.80
CA ASP A 18 16.33 23.96 -3.98
C ASP A 18 15.99 23.02 -5.16
N MET A 19 16.73 21.93 -5.31
CA MET A 19 16.47 20.92 -6.34
C MET A 19 15.19 20.12 -6.03
N VAL A 20 14.99 19.73 -4.77
CA VAL A 20 13.80 18.95 -4.33
C VAL A 20 12.50 19.71 -4.58
N GLN A 21 12.52 21.05 -4.54
CA GLN A 21 11.35 21.87 -4.88
C GLN A 21 10.98 21.81 -6.37
N LYS A 22 11.93 21.47 -7.25
CA LYS A 22 11.72 21.39 -8.71
C LYS A 22 11.42 19.97 -9.15
N GLU A 23 12.13 19.00 -8.57
CA GLU A 23 11.93 17.59 -8.88
C GLU A 23 12.34 16.68 -7.71
N PRO A 24 11.71 15.50 -7.58
CA PRO A 24 12.13 14.47 -6.63
C PRO A 24 13.59 14.02 -6.81
N VAL A 25 14.28 13.82 -5.69
CA VAL A 25 15.69 13.40 -5.65
C VAL A 25 15.85 12.08 -4.91
N THR A 26 16.58 11.16 -5.52
CA THR A 26 17.04 9.90 -4.92
C THR A 26 18.40 10.12 -4.30
N VAL A 27 18.55 9.75 -3.04
CA VAL A 27 19.85 9.77 -2.36
C VAL A 27 20.40 8.36 -2.33
N THR A 28 21.64 8.23 -2.76
CA THR A 28 22.38 6.97 -2.77
C THR A 28 23.56 7.06 -1.81
N ARG A 29 23.99 5.94 -1.25
CA ARG A 29 25.22 5.82 -0.48
C ARG A 29 25.93 4.56 -0.92
N ASP A 30 27.16 4.71 -1.40
CA ASP A 30 27.97 3.60 -1.91
C ASP A 30 27.21 2.76 -2.98
N GLY A 31 26.44 3.46 -3.83
CA GLY A 31 25.64 2.87 -4.91
C GLY A 31 24.26 2.31 -4.50
N GLN A 32 23.92 2.32 -3.21
CA GLN A 32 22.62 1.84 -2.72
C GLN A 32 21.68 3.01 -2.44
N VAL A 33 20.39 2.87 -2.79
CA VAL A 33 19.38 3.87 -2.46
C VAL A 33 19.10 3.87 -0.97
N VAL A 34 19.22 5.03 -0.33
CA VAL A 34 19.01 5.19 1.12
C VAL A 34 17.88 6.14 1.47
N ALA A 35 17.51 7.07 0.59
CA ALA A 35 16.40 7.97 0.81
C ALA A 35 15.81 8.52 -0.50
N PHE A 36 14.58 8.99 -0.42
CA PHE A 36 13.94 9.82 -1.44
C PHE A 36 13.51 11.13 -0.80
N LEU A 37 13.88 12.25 -1.42
CA LEU A 37 13.42 13.57 -1.04
C LEU A 37 12.41 14.05 -2.08
N VAL A 38 11.27 14.51 -1.59
CA VAL A 38 10.15 15.02 -2.37
C VAL A 38 9.69 16.34 -1.78
N SER A 39 8.97 17.13 -2.57
CA SER A 39 8.33 18.34 -2.03
C SER A 39 7.26 17.98 -0.99
N PRO A 40 6.92 18.90 -0.05
CA PRO A 40 5.84 18.67 0.90
C PRO A 40 4.47 18.40 0.23
N GLU A 41 4.23 18.99 -0.94
CA GLU A 41 2.99 18.76 -1.70
C GLU A 41 2.93 17.34 -2.27
N GLU A 42 4.01 16.88 -2.92
CA GLU A 42 4.10 15.51 -3.41
C GLU A 42 4.03 14.48 -2.29
N PHE A 43 4.63 14.78 -1.12
CA PHE A 43 4.53 13.91 0.04
C PHE A 43 3.07 13.73 0.49
N ARG A 44 2.29 14.83 0.56
CA ARG A 44 0.86 14.75 0.89
C ARG A 44 0.07 13.92 -0.12
N LEU A 45 0.34 14.09 -1.42
CA LEU A 45 -0.28 13.28 -2.46
C LEU A 45 0.05 11.79 -2.30
N LEU A 46 1.29 11.47 -1.91
CA LEU A 46 1.70 10.10 -1.63
C LEU A 46 1.00 9.54 -0.39
N GLU A 47 0.89 10.32 0.69
CA GLU A 47 0.15 9.93 1.90
C GLU A 47 -1.32 9.65 1.59
N ASP A 48 -1.99 10.54 0.85
CA ASP A 48 -3.38 10.37 0.43
C ASP A 48 -3.57 9.10 -0.42
N PHE A 49 -2.64 8.86 -1.35
CA PHE A 49 -2.65 7.66 -2.17
C PHE A 49 -2.49 6.38 -1.34
N LEU A 50 -1.55 6.38 -0.38
CA LEU A 50 -1.32 5.24 0.52
C LEU A 50 -2.52 5.01 1.45
N ALA A 51 -3.14 6.08 1.95
CA ALA A 51 -4.35 5.99 2.76
C ALA A 51 -5.52 5.42 1.95
N ALA A 52 -5.73 5.89 0.72
CA ALA A 52 -6.76 5.38 -0.18
C ALA A 52 -6.54 3.91 -0.52
N ARG A 53 -5.28 3.50 -0.79
CA ARG A 53 -4.93 2.10 -1.05
C ARG A 53 -5.20 1.21 0.17
N SER A 54 -4.88 1.69 1.36
CA SER A 54 -5.12 0.95 2.60
C SER A 54 -6.61 0.71 2.84
N ARG A 55 -7.43 1.75 2.68
CA ARG A 55 -8.91 1.62 2.77
C ARG A 55 -9.48 0.64 1.74
N ARG A 56 -8.98 0.67 0.50
CA ARG A 56 -9.41 -0.30 -0.52
C ARG A 56 -9.08 -1.74 -0.13
N ARG A 57 -7.90 -1.96 0.48
CA ARG A 57 -7.49 -3.29 0.94
C ARG A 57 -8.34 -3.79 2.10
N GLU A 58 -8.66 -2.90 3.05
CA GLU A 58 -9.54 -3.21 4.18
C GLU A 58 -10.96 -3.55 3.70
N ASN A 59 -11.54 -2.72 2.84
CA ASN A 59 -12.85 -2.99 2.25
C ASN A 59 -12.88 -4.28 1.44
N ALA A 60 -11.80 -4.61 0.72
CA ALA A 60 -11.71 -5.86 -0.03
C ALA A 60 -11.63 -7.08 0.90
N ALA A 61 -10.87 -6.99 2.00
CA ALA A 61 -10.77 -8.06 3.00
C ALA A 61 -12.10 -8.25 3.76
N GLU A 62 -12.80 -7.16 4.08
CA GLU A 62 -14.13 -7.21 4.70
C GLU A 62 -15.16 -7.81 3.75
N PHE A 63 -15.12 -7.42 2.47
CA PHE A 63 -15.96 -8.00 1.44
C PHE A 63 -15.71 -9.50 1.30
N GLU A 64 -14.46 -9.95 1.21
CA GLU A 64 -14.10 -11.37 1.12
C GLU A 64 -14.59 -12.18 2.34
N ALA A 65 -14.43 -11.63 3.56
CA ALA A 65 -14.92 -12.27 4.79
C ALA A 65 -16.45 -12.44 4.84
N LEU A 66 -17.21 -11.54 4.21
CA LEU A 66 -18.68 -11.66 4.09
C LEU A 66 -19.07 -12.84 3.19
N PHE A 67 -18.31 -13.12 2.13
CA PHE A 67 -18.57 -14.27 1.25
C PHE A 67 -18.11 -15.59 1.88
N ASP A 68 -17.00 -15.61 2.62
CA ASP A 68 -16.56 -16.80 3.35
C ASP A 68 -17.54 -17.20 4.46
N THR A 69 -18.12 -16.21 5.14
CA THR A 69 -19.15 -16.46 6.17
C THR A 69 -20.43 -17.05 5.57
N ASN A 70 -20.81 -16.61 4.36
CA ASN A 70 -22.00 -17.12 3.66
C ASN A 70 -21.77 -18.48 2.97
N ALA A 71 -20.54 -18.80 2.56
CA ALA A 71 -20.21 -20.10 1.97
C ALA A 71 -20.37 -21.27 2.97
N GLY A 72 -20.17 -21.02 4.27
CA GLY A 72 -20.41 -22.01 5.34
C GLY A 72 -21.87 -22.18 5.79
N ALA A 73 -22.77 -21.33 5.30
CA ALA A 73 -24.20 -21.39 5.65
C ALA A 73 -25.02 -22.22 4.64
N ASP A 74 -24.62 -22.25 3.37
CA ASP A 74 -25.39 -22.88 2.30
C ASP A 74 -25.23 -24.42 2.27
N SER A 75 -24.11 -24.96 2.75
CA SER A 75 -23.84 -26.41 2.75
C SER A 75 -24.64 -27.22 3.77
N ARG A 76 -25.33 -26.56 4.72
CA ARG A 76 -26.14 -27.23 5.77
C ARG A 76 -27.58 -27.52 5.36
N LYS A 77 -28.09 -26.89 4.29
CA LYS A 77 -29.47 -27.12 3.81
C LYS A 77 -29.62 -28.23 2.78
N ILE A 78 -28.53 -28.70 2.17
CA ILE A 78 -28.54 -29.72 1.10
C ILE A 78 -28.21 -31.14 1.61
N ARG A 79 -28.45 -31.45 2.90
CA ARG A 79 -28.17 -32.80 3.45
C ARG A 79 -29.24 -33.39 4.39
N GLY A 80 -30.27 -32.63 4.77
CA GLY A 80 -31.28 -33.12 5.70
C GLY A 80 -32.69 -32.95 5.17
N ASP A 81 -33.16 -33.89 4.34
CA ASP A 81 -34.50 -34.49 4.44
C ASP A 81 -34.67 -35.50 3.28
N ALA A 82 -34.22 -36.74 3.54
CA ALA A 82 -34.72 -37.91 2.82
C ALA A 82 -35.48 -38.76 3.85
N PRO A 83 -36.77 -39.06 3.64
CA PRO A 83 -37.59 -39.75 4.62
C PRO A 83 -37.13 -41.21 4.72
N ASN A 84 -36.65 -41.59 5.90
CA ASN A 84 -36.34 -43.00 6.20
C ASN A 84 -37.65 -43.71 6.58
N GLY A 85 -37.91 -44.84 5.93
CA GLY A 85 -39.15 -45.60 6.06
C GLY A 85 -39.38 -46.20 7.44
N GLY A 86 -40.66 -46.39 7.76
CA GLY A 86 -41.14 -47.19 8.88
C GLY A 86 -42.19 -48.17 8.36
N GLU A 87 -41.80 -49.45 8.41
CA GLU A 87 -42.58 -50.69 8.60
C GLU A 87 -43.70 -51.06 7.60
#